data_AF-G0QKJ3-F1
#
_entry.id   AF-G0QKJ3-F1
#
_cell.length_a   1.000
_cell.length_b   1.000
_cell.length_c   1.000
_cell.angle_alpha   90.00
_cell.angle_beta   90.00
_cell.angle_gamma   90.00
#
_symmetry.space_group_name_H-M   'P 1'
#
loop_
_entity.id
_entity.type
_entity.pdbx_description
1 polymer ?
#
loop_
_entity_poly.entity_id
_entity_poly.type
_entity_poly.pdbx_seq_one_letter_code
_entity_poly.pdbx_strand_id
1 'polypeptide(L)'
;MTAFQLIQIIKDIHDKGYLHRDIKLENIVVGVGKNRNKLYIIDFGTAKKYINSENQHIPFKQNLPFVGTYRYAPKSIHFGHEQGRKDDLQSIGYVLIYLLIGRLPWQDLNLGESYGNE
;
A
#
# COMPACT_ATOMS: atom_id res chain seq x y z
N MET A 1 19.08 2.50 -1.96
CA MET A 1 18.75 1.81 -3.23
C MET A 1 17.33 1.23 -3.22
N THR A 2 16.91 0.47 -2.20
CA THR A 2 15.55 -0.12 -2.10
C THR A 2 14.42 0.91 -2.21
N ALA A 3 14.42 1.94 -1.34
CA ALA A 3 13.38 2.98 -1.34
C ALA A 3 13.22 3.67 -2.70
N PHE A 4 14.34 4.01 -3.36
CA PHE A 4 14.34 4.62 -4.67
C PHE A 4 13.66 3.74 -5.72
N GLN A 5 13.98 2.44 -5.75
CA GLN A 5 13.34 1.51 -6.68
C GLN A 5 11.84 1.35 -6.40
N LEU A 6 11.43 1.23 -5.13
CA LEU A 6 10.01 1.12 -4.78
C LEU A 6 9.20 2.35 -5.20
N ILE A 7 9.75 3.55 -4.96
CA ILE A 7 9.12 4.81 -5.37
C ILE A 7 9.01 4.88 -6.90
N GLN A 8 10.06 4.47 -7.62
CA GLN A 8 10.03 4.45 -9.08
C GLN A 8 8.97 3.47 -9.62
N ILE A 9 8.88 2.26 -9.07
CA ILE A 9 7.88 1.27 -9.48
C ILE A 9 6.46 1.79 -9.22
N ILE A 10 6.21 2.38 -8.04
CA ILE A 10 4.89 2.94 -7.73
C ILE A 10 4.55 4.14 -8.61
N LYS A 11 5.52 5.00 -8.92
CA LYS A 11 5.35 6.07 -9.90
C LYS A 11 4.94 5.49 -11.26
N ASP A 12 5.61 4.44 -11.74
CA ASP A 12 5.29 3.83 -13.03
C ASP A 12 3.87 3.23 -13.04
N ILE A 13 3.42 2.64 -11.93
CA ILE A 13 2.03 2.17 -11.76
C ILE A 13 1.04 3.34 -11.79
N HIS A 14 1.36 4.43 -11.08
CA HIS A 14 0.53 5.64 -11.02
C HIS A 14 0.45 6.33 -12.38
N ASP A 15 1.54 6.40 -13.15
CA ASP A 15 1.58 6.95 -14.51
C ASP A 15 0.70 6.16 -15.50
N LYS A 16 0.36 4.90 -15.18
CA LYS A 16 -0.63 4.10 -15.91
C LYS A 16 -2.08 4.31 -15.42
N GLY A 17 -2.29 5.20 -14.46
CA GLY A 17 -3.61 5.57 -13.93
C GLY A 17 -4.14 4.64 -12.84
N TYR A 18 -3.30 3.77 -12.27
CA TYR A 18 -3.69 2.79 -11.25
C TYR A 18 -3.08 3.09 -9.89
N LEU A 19 -3.77 2.68 -8.83
CA LEU A 19 -3.23 2.49 -7.49
C LEU A 19 -3.01 1.00 -7.27
N HIS A 20 -1.98 0.64 -6.51
CA HIS A 20 -1.75 -0.76 -6.16
C HIS A 20 -2.66 -1.20 -5.01
N ARG A 21 -2.81 -0.39 -3.96
CA ARG A 21 -3.70 -0.59 -2.79
C ARG A 21 -3.34 -1.73 -1.83
N ASP A 22 -2.26 -2.48 -2.06
CA ASP A 22 -1.78 -3.54 -1.14
C ASP A 22 -0.26 -3.67 -1.18
N ILE A 23 0.43 -2.57 -0.87
CA ILE A 23 1.89 -2.53 -0.76
C ILE A 23 2.32 -3.18 0.56
N LYS A 24 3.01 -4.31 0.44
CA LYS A 24 3.50 -5.13 1.54
C LYS A 24 4.75 -5.91 1.10
N LEU A 25 5.49 -6.45 2.06
CA LEU A 25 6.74 -7.18 1.79
C LEU A 25 6.51 -8.41 0.90
N GLU A 26 5.38 -9.09 1.08
CA GLU A 26 5.02 -10.30 0.34
C GLU A 26 4.82 -10.01 -1.16
N ASN A 27 4.45 -8.78 -1.50
CA ASN A 27 4.24 -8.33 -2.89
C ASN A 27 5.48 -7.65 -3.49
N ILE A 28 6.59 -7.56 -2.75
CA ILE A 28 7.86 -6.99 -3.22
C ILE A 28 8.85 -8.13 -3.43
N VAL A 29 9.22 -8.38 -4.68
CA VAL A 29 10.12 -9.49 -5.06
C VAL A 29 11.39 -9.00 -5.72
N VAL A 30 12.45 -9.82 -5.68
CA VAL A 30 13.74 -9.52 -6.30
C VAL A 30 13.88 -10.29 -7.60
N GLY A 31 14.45 -9.67 -8.63
CA GLY A 31 14.76 -10.35 -9.89
C GLY A 31 15.79 -11.47 -9.73
N VAL A 32 15.89 -12.34 -10.74
CA VAL A 32 16.87 -13.45 -10.77
C VAL A 32 18.00 -13.18 -11.78
N GLY A 33 19.13 -13.88 -11.60
CA GLY A 33 20.26 -13.84 -12.52
C GLY A 33 20.86 -12.44 -12.72
N LYS A 34 20.76 -11.90 -13.95
CA LYS A 34 21.25 -10.56 -14.31
C LYS A 34 20.44 -9.41 -13.66
N ASN A 35 19.23 -9.69 -13.18
CA ASN A 35 18.34 -8.69 -12.56
C ASN A 35 18.28 -8.78 -11.02
N ARG A 36 19.22 -9.48 -10.37
CA ARG A 36 19.25 -9.67 -8.90
C ARG A 36 19.31 -8.39 -8.06
N ASN A 37 19.63 -7.26 -8.68
CA ASN A 37 19.66 -5.95 -8.04
C ASN A 37 18.37 -5.12 -8.29
N LYS A 38 17.37 -5.71 -8.97
CA LYS A 38 16.10 -5.06 -9.30
C LYS A 38 14.97 -5.58 -8.43
N LEU A 39 14.15 -4.67 -7.92
CA LEU A 39 12.89 -4.97 -7.27
C LEU A 39 11.74 -4.98 -8.29
N TYR A 40 10.73 -5.77 -8.00
CA TYR A 40 9.46 -5.84 -8.71
C TYR A 40 8.33 -5.82 -7.69
N ILE A 41 7.20 -5.26 -8.09
CA ILE A 41 5.95 -5.34 -7.33
C ILE A 41 5.00 -6.27 -8.10
N ILE A 42 4.40 -7.22 -7.39
CA ILE A 42 3.48 -8.23 -7.92
C ILE A 42 2.10 -8.10 -7.27
N ASP A 43 1.13 -8.89 -7.75
CA ASP A 43 -0.24 -8.96 -7.24
C ASP A 43 -1.05 -7.67 -7.37
N PHE A 44 -1.65 -7.50 -8.56
CA PHE A 44 -2.58 -6.41 -8.87
C PHE A 44 -4.04 -6.78 -8.56
N GLY A 45 -4.31 -7.83 -7.78
CA GLY A 45 -5.67 -8.29 -7.48
C GLY A 45 -6.52 -7.24 -6.76
N THR A 46 -5.87 -6.34 -6.01
CA THR A 46 -6.52 -5.20 -5.35
C THR A 46 -6.30 -3.89 -6.10
N ALA A 47 -5.64 -3.85 -7.26
CA ALA A 47 -5.38 -2.60 -7.96
C ALA A 47 -6.68 -1.89 -8.41
N LYS A 48 -6.65 -0.57 -8.56
CA LYS A 48 -7.82 0.23 -8.97
C LYS A 48 -7.40 1.46 -9.76
N LYS A 49 -8.15 1.79 -10.82
CA LYS A 49 -7.98 3.07 -11.53
C LYS A 49 -8.30 4.25 -10.61
N TYR A 50 -7.38 5.20 -10.48
CA TYR A 50 -7.65 6.49 -9.81
C TYR A 50 -7.88 7.64 -10.79
N ILE A 51 -7.73 7.37 -12.08
CA ILE A 51 -8.00 8.31 -13.15
C ILE A 51 -9.14 7.77 -14.02
N ASN A 52 -10.11 8.63 -14.35
CA ASN A 52 -11.23 8.30 -15.25
C ASN A 52 -10.84 8.40 -16.74
N SER A 53 -11.79 8.17 -17.64
CA SER A 53 -11.57 8.29 -19.11
C SER A 53 -11.22 9.70 -19.57
N GLU A 54 -11.53 10.73 -18.77
CA GLU A 54 -11.24 12.14 -19.05
C GLU A 54 -9.90 12.60 -18.44
N ASN A 55 -9.08 11.65 -17.99
CA ASN A 55 -7.81 11.92 -17.33
C ASN A 55 -7.93 12.72 -16.00
N GLN A 56 -9.10 12.66 -15.35
CA GLN A 56 -9.36 13.32 -14.06
C GLN A 56 -9.28 12.34 -12.89
N HIS A 57 -8.87 12.84 -11.72
CA HIS A 57 -8.83 12.04 -10.49
C HIS A 57 -10.24 11.62 -10.06
N ILE A 58 -10.40 10.38 -9.60
CA ILE A 58 -11.67 9.87 -9.06
C ILE A 58 -12.16 10.72 -7.87
N PRO A 59 -13.48 10.85 -7.68
CA PRO A 59 -14.03 11.59 -6.55
C PRO A 59 -13.74 10.85 -5.23
N PHE A 60 -13.64 11.62 -4.16
CA PHE A 60 -13.54 11.08 -2.81
C PHE A 60 -14.82 10.34 -2.42
N LYS A 61 -14.66 9.23 -1.69
CA LYS A 61 -15.74 8.40 -1.14
C LYS A 61 -15.41 8.00 0.30
N GLN A 62 -16.45 7.70 1.07
CA GLN A 62 -16.36 7.21 2.44
C GLN A 62 -17.15 5.91 2.58
N ASN A 63 -17.06 5.28 3.76
CA ASN A 63 -17.72 4.01 4.08
C ASN A 63 -17.36 2.88 3.11
N LEU A 64 -16.15 2.90 2.56
CA LEU A 64 -15.63 1.83 1.73
C LEU A 64 -15.16 0.66 2.60
N PRO A 65 -15.30 -0.59 2.11
CA PRO A 65 -14.78 -1.75 2.82
C PRO A 65 -13.25 -1.68 2.91
N PHE A 66 -12.72 -2.31 3.96
CA PHE A 66 -11.28 -2.48 4.12
C PHE A 66 -10.73 -3.36 2.97
N VAL A 67 -9.64 -2.91 2.34
CA VAL A 67 -8.92 -3.65 1.29
C VAL A 67 -7.43 -3.63 1.62
N GLY A 68 -6.75 -4.75 1.34
CA GLY A 68 -5.32 -4.92 1.54
C GLY A 68 -4.96 -5.56 2.89
N THR A 69 -3.76 -5.27 3.39
CA THR A 69 -3.21 -5.92 4.59
C THR A 69 -3.10 -4.94 5.76
N TYR A 70 -3.76 -5.23 6.89
CA TYR A 70 -3.79 -4.37 8.09
C TYR A 70 -2.44 -3.80 8.52
N ARG A 71 -1.36 -4.60 8.48
CA ARG A 71 -0.03 -4.18 8.96
C ARG A 71 0.53 -2.96 8.23
N TYR A 72 0.31 -2.86 6.92
CA TYR A 72 0.86 -1.81 6.07
C TYR A 72 -0.24 -0.89 5.51
N ALA A 73 -1.48 -1.06 5.98
CA ALA A 73 -2.61 -0.29 5.48
C ALA A 73 -2.46 1.19 5.83
N PRO A 74 -2.71 2.09 4.85
CA PRO A 74 -2.66 3.53 5.07
C PRO A 74 -3.82 3.96 5.97
N LYS A 75 -3.66 5.11 6.63
CA LYS A 75 -4.64 5.62 7.60
C LYS A 75 -6.05 5.73 6.97
N SER A 76 -6.12 6.15 5.71
CA SER A 76 -7.36 6.29 4.94
C SER A 76 -8.23 5.03 4.94
N ILE A 77 -7.63 3.85 4.76
CA ILE A 77 -8.35 2.58 4.72
C ILE A 77 -9.00 2.25 6.06
N HIS A 78 -8.33 2.56 7.17
CA HIS A 78 -8.92 2.36 8.50
C HIS A 78 -10.15 3.25 8.75
N PHE A 79 -10.26 4.40 8.06
CA PHE A 79 -11.44 5.27 8.11
C PHE A 79 -12.45 4.99 6.98
N GLY A 80 -12.26 3.92 6.19
CA GLY A 80 -13.13 3.61 5.05
C GLY A 80 -13.12 4.70 3.97
N HIS A 81 -12.02 5.46 3.86
CA HIS A 81 -11.86 6.53 2.89
C HIS A 81 -11.30 6.03 1.56
N GLU A 82 -11.69 6.69 0.47
CA GLU A 82 -11.14 6.44 -0.86
C GLU A 82 -9.62 6.67 -0.89
N GLN A 83 -8.90 5.67 -1.38
CA GLN A 83 -7.45 5.74 -1.52
C GLN A 83 -7.07 6.59 -2.73
N GLY A 84 -5.95 7.29 -2.60
CA GLY A 84 -5.25 7.96 -3.68
C GLY A 84 -3.77 7.58 -3.68
N ARG A 85 -2.99 8.24 -4.55
CA ARG A 85 -1.55 7.96 -4.71
C ARG A 85 -0.74 8.09 -3.41
N LYS A 86 -1.14 9.01 -2.53
CA LYS A 86 -0.50 9.22 -1.22
C LYS A 86 -0.53 7.95 -0.35
N ASP A 87 -1.52 7.11 -0.54
CA ASP A 87 -1.79 5.96 0.31
C ASP A 87 -0.84 4.80 -0.02
N ASP A 88 -0.54 4.56 -1.31
CA ASP A 88 0.54 3.65 -1.73
C ASP A 88 1.91 4.11 -1.19
N LEU A 89 2.18 5.43 -1.20
CA LEU A 89 3.42 6.00 -0.65
C LEU A 89 3.50 5.86 0.88
N GLN A 90 2.39 6.02 1.59
CA GLN A 90 2.33 5.79 3.03
C GLN A 90 2.64 4.33 3.36
N SER A 91 2.07 3.37 2.61
CA SER A 91 2.38 1.95 2.77
C SER A 91 3.84 1.62 2.47
N ILE A 92 4.46 2.24 1.45
CA ILE A 92 5.93 2.15 1.24
C ILE A 92 6.67 2.63 2.49
N GLY A 93 6.27 3.76 3.08
CA GLY A 93 6.87 4.28 4.30
C GLY A 93 6.85 3.25 5.44
N TYR A 94 5.72 2.58 5.64
CA TYR A 94 5.60 1.51 6.64
C TYR A 94 6.47 0.29 6.33
N VAL A 95 6.54 -0.13 5.06
CA VAL A 95 7.46 -1.19 4.63
C VAL A 95 8.92 -0.82 4.90
N LEU A 96 9.33 0.41 4.60
CA LEU A 96 10.69 0.87 4.83
C LEU A 96 11.04 0.95 6.31
N ILE A 97 10.11 1.43 7.16
CA ILE A 97 10.28 1.41 8.61
C ILE A 97 10.41 -0.03 9.09
N TYR A 98 9.52 -0.93 8.68
CA TYR A 98 9.59 -2.34 9.05
C TYR A 98 10.94 -2.97 8.67
N LEU A 99 11.45 -2.71 7.45
CA LEU A 99 12.76 -3.19 7.02
C LEU A 99 13.92 -2.62 7.85
N LEU A 100 13.77 -1.41 8.39
CA LEU A 100 14.80 -0.75 9.18
C LEU A 100 14.82 -1.24 10.64
N ILE A 101 13.65 -1.41 11.26
CA ILE A 101 13.54 -1.70 12.71
C ILE A 101 13.03 -3.11 13.03
N GLY A 102 12.69 -3.91 12.01
CA GLY A 102 12.21 -5.28 12.15
C GLY A 102 10.77 -5.43 12.62
N ARG A 103 10.10 -4.33 13.00
CA ARG A 103 8.69 -4.33 13.43
C ARG A 103 7.99 -3.00 13.19
N LEU A 104 6.67 -2.99 13.25
CA LEU A 104 5.83 -1.80 13.38
C LEU A 104 5.17 -1.81 14.76
N PRO A 105 4.99 -0.64 15.40
CA PRO A 105 4.54 -0.58 16.80
C PRO A 105 3.11 -1.12 17.03
N TRP A 106 2.34 -1.33 15.96
CA TRP A 106 0.96 -1.84 16.00
C TRP A 106 0.83 -3.34 15.69
N GLN A 107 1.92 -4.11 15.58
CA GLN A 107 1.85 -5.54 15.22
C GLN A 107 1.26 -6.44 16.32
N ASP A 108 1.37 -6.04 17.58
CA ASP A 108 0.98 -6.83 18.75
C ASP A 108 -0.31 -6.31 19.40
N LEU A 109 -1.15 -5.60 18.62
CA LEU A 109 -2.45 -5.16 19.10
C LEU A 109 -3.38 -6.38 19.25
N ASN A 110 -3.49 -6.87 20.48
CA ASN A 110 -4.55 -7.80 20.84
C ASN A 110 -5.89 -7.06 20.73
N LEU A 111 -6.70 -7.41 19.72
CA LEU A 111 -8.09 -6.96 19.59
C LEU A 111 -9.02 -7.61 20.64
N GLY A 112 -8.45 -8.12 21.74
CA GLY A 112 -9.09 -8.93 22.77
C GLY A 112 -9.68 -8.15 23.95
N GLU A 113 -9.61 -6.83 23.95
CA GLU A 113 -10.48 -6.02 24.82
C GLU A 113 -11.59 -5.44 23.95
N SER A 114 -12.62 -6.27 23.75
CA SER A 114 -13.97 -5.77 23.57
C SER A 114 -14.23 -4.72 24.65
N TYR A 115 -14.28 -3.44 24.25
CA TYR A 115 -15.03 -2.43 24.98
C TYR A 115 -16.50 -2.87 24.96
N GLY A 116 -16.82 -3.81 25.84
CA GLY A 116 -18.17 -4.08 26.25
C GLY A 116 -18.60 -2.97 27.20
N ASN A 117 -19.82 -2.49 26.95
CA ASN A 117 -20.61 -1.57 27.76
C ASN A 117 -20.23 -0.09 27.60
N GLU A 118 -20.98 0.61 26.76
CA GLU A 118 -22.14 1.43 27.18
C GLU A 118 -23.21 1.46 26.09
#